data_AF-H1Y031-F1
#
_entry.id   AF-H1Y031-F1
#
_cell.length_a   1.000
_cell.length_b   1.000
_cell.length_c   1.000
_cell.angle_alpha   90.00
_cell.angle_beta   90.00
_cell.angle_gamma   90.00
#
_symmetry.space_group_name_H-M   'P 1'
#
loop_
_entity.id
_entity.type
_entity.pdbx_description
1 polymer ?
#
loop_
_entity_poly.entity_id
_entity_poly.type
_entity_poly.pdbx_seq_one_letter_code
_entity_poly.pdbx_strand_id
1 'polypeptide(L)' 'MRFVVEVKESKAEMLMALLNDLPYVKTKPLTPYKAKVLEDIKESVEELNLVLAGKLEARDADELLNEL' A
#
# COMPACT_ATOMS: atom_id res chain seq x y z
N MET A 1 12.43 -6.92 12.17
CA MET A 1 11.00 -6.73 11.82
C MET A 1 10.86 -5.63 10.78
N ARG A 2 9.83 -5.67 9.94
CA ARG A 2 9.51 -4.60 8.95
C ARG A 2 8.07 -4.14 9.20
N PHE A 3 7.84 -2.84 9.14
CA PHE A 3 6.52 -2.23 9.34
C PHE A 3 6.43 -0.95 8.49
N VAL A 4 5.20 -0.55 8.15
CA VAL A 4 4.91 0.68 7.42
C VAL A 4 4.53 1.75 8.44
N VAL A 5 5.03 2.97 8.25
CA VAL A 5 4.71 4.12 9.10
C VAL A 5 4.04 5.17 8.24
N GLU A 6 2.81 5.52 8.59
CA GLU A 6 2.10 6.65 7.98
C GLU A 6 2.41 7.92 8.79
N VAL A 7 2.85 8.95 8.10
CA VAL A 7 3.16 10.25 8.70
C VAL A 7 2.63 11.37 7.82
N LYS A 8 2.28 12.49 8.45
CA LYS A 8 1.96 13.71 7.72
C LYS A 8 3.17 14.16 6.91
N GLU A 9 2.94 14.54 5.65
CA GLU A 9 3.98 15.01 4.72
C GLU A 9 4.88 16.08 5.35
N SER A 10 4.30 17.04 6.07
CA SER A 10 5.02 18.12 6.75
C SER A 10 5.96 17.67 7.88
N LYS A 11 5.89 16.41 8.29
CA LYS A 11 6.74 15.79 9.33
C LYS A 11 7.59 14.63 8.78
N ALA A 12 7.41 14.25 7.51
CA ALA A 12 8.09 13.11 6.90
C ALA A 12 9.61 13.32 6.86
N GLU A 13 10.08 14.50 6.42
CA GLU A 13 11.51 14.82 6.36
C GLU A 13 12.17 14.75 7.74
N MET A 14 11.52 15.31 8.76
CA MET A 14 12.02 15.31 10.14
C MET A 14 12.13 13.88 10.69
N LEU A 15 11.12 13.04 10.48
CA LEU A 15 11.17 11.65 10.93
C LEU A 15 12.24 10.86 10.18
N MET A 16 12.39 11.06 8.86
CA MET A 16 13.42 10.40 8.07
C MET A 16 14.82 10.75 8.54
N ALA A 17 15.08 12.00 8.90
CA ALA A 17 16.36 12.41 9.49
C ALA A 17 16.65 11.65 10.80
N LEU A 18 15.66 11.59 11.72
CA LEU A 18 15.80 10.86 12.98
C LEU A 18 16.03 9.35 12.78
N LEU A 19 15.34 8.75 11.81
CA LEU A 19 15.49 7.32 11.52
C LEU A 19 16.83 6.99 10.86
N ASN A 20 17.38 7.91 10.05
CA ASN A 20 18.68 7.74 9.41
C ASN A 20 19.84 7.81 10.42
N ASP A 21 19.68 8.55 11.52
CA ASP A 21 20.69 8.64 12.59
C ASP A 21 20.79 7.34 13.42
N LEU A 22 19.78 6.46 13.34
CA LEU A 22 19.79 5.19 14.05
C LEU A 22 20.56 4.12 13.25
N PRO A 23 21.74 3.65 13.71
CA PRO A 23 22.62 2.78 12.92
C PRO A 23 22.04 1.36 12.68
N TYR A 24 20.99 1.00 13.42
CA TYR A 24 20.29 -0.28 13.32
C TYR A 24 19.02 -0.20 12.46
N VAL A 25 18.68 0.97 11.92
CA VAL A 25 17.49 1.18 11.09
C VAL A 25 17.92 1.38 9.63
N LYS A 26 17.21 0.71 8.72
CA LYS A 26 17.34 0.96 7.27
C LYS A 26 16.04 1.55 6.79
N THR A 27 16.07 2.82 6.44
CA THR A 27 14.92 3.52 5.85
C THR A 27 14.91 3.28 4.34
N LYS A 28 13.71 3.15 3.76
CA LYS A 28 13.50 3.19 2.32
C LYS A 28 12.25 4.03 2.08
N PRO A 29 12.36 5.20 1.43
CA PRO A 29 11.18 5.98 1.10
C PRO A 29 10.32 5.19 0.12
N LEU A 30 9.03 5.10 0.43
CA LEU A 30 8.03 4.59 -0.50
C LEU A 30 7.58 5.78 -1.34
N THR A 31 7.78 5.74 -2.65
CA THR A 31 7.27 6.80 -3.52
C THR A 31 5.74 6.77 -3.50
N PRO A 32 5.05 7.91 -3.69
CA PRO A 32 3.59 7.94 -3.70
C PRO A 32 2.97 6.91 -4.65
N TYR A 33 3.57 6.74 -5.84
CA TYR A 33 3.17 5.71 -6.79
C TYR A 33 3.30 4.28 -6.24
N LYS A 34 4.42 3.95 -5.58
CA LYS A 34 4.62 2.62 -4.99
C LYS A 34 3.70 2.37 -3.80
N ALA A 35 3.37 3.40 -3.03
CA ALA A 35 2.40 3.31 -1.95
C ALA A 35 1.01 2.98 -2.50
N LYS A 36 0.58 3.74 -3.52
CA LYS A 36 -0.70 3.53 -4.19
C LYS A 36 -0.81 2.12 -4.79
N VAL A 37 0.19 1.66 -5.54
CA VAL A 37 0.17 0.31 -6.13
C VAL A 37 0.06 -0.79 -5.07
N LEU A 38 0.72 -0.63 -3.92
CA LEU A 38 0.62 -1.61 -2.83
C LEU A 38 -0.75 -1.59 -2.16
N GLU A 39 -1.36 -0.40 -2.02
CA GLU A 39 -2.71 -0.23 -1.50
C GLU A 39 -3.75 -0.84 -2.45
N ASP A 40 -3.67 -0.51 -3.74
CA ASP A 40 -4.55 -1.04 -4.80
C ASP A 40 -4.47 -2.57 -4.87
N ILE A 41 -3.27 -3.16 -4.77
CA ILE A 41 -3.09 -4.63 -4.75
C ILE A 41 -3.71 -5.22 -3.47
N LYS A 42 -3.52 -4.58 -2.33
CA LYS A 42 -4.07 -5.08 -1.05
C LYS A 42 -5.59 -5.09 -1.10
N GLU A 43 -6.19 -4.00 -1.57
CA GLU A 43 -7.65 -3.89 -1.77
C GLU A 43 -8.15 -4.98 -2.72
N SER A 44 -7.49 -5.17 -3.87
CA SER A 44 -7.84 -6.22 -4.83
C SER A 44 -7.83 -7.62 -4.20
N VAL A 45 -6.85 -7.92 -3.35
CA VAL A 45 -6.77 -9.20 -2.64
C VAL A 45 -7.88 -9.34 -1.60
N GLU A 46 -8.22 -8.27 -0.88
CA GLU A 46 -9.34 -8.26 0.07
C GLU A 46 -10.67 -8.51 -0.65
N GLU A 47 -10.91 -7.87 -1.79
CA GLU A 47 -12.09 -8.10 -2.64
C GLU A 47 -12.16 -9.54 -3.16
N LEU A 48 -11.05 -10.08 -3.67
CA LEU A 48 -11.00 -11.48 -4.10
C LEU A 48 -11.32 -12.46 -2.96
N ASN A 49 -10.84 -12.18 -1.75
CA ASN A 49 -11.19 -13.00 -0.59
C ASN A 49 -12.69 -12.93 -0.24
N LEU A 50 -13.33 -11.77 -0.45
CA LEU A 50 -14.79 -11.62 -0.27
C LEU A 50 -15.57 -12.38 -1.34
N VAL A 51 -15.09 -12.40 -2.58
CA VAL A 51 -15.65 -13.22 -3.66
C VAL A 51 -15.54 -14.71 -3.32
N LEU A 52 -14.37 -15.16 -2.89
CA LEU A 52 -14.16 -16.56 -2.47
C LEU A 52 -15.01 -16.93 -1.24
N ALA A 53 -15.32 -15.97 -0.37
CA ALA A 53 -16.22 -16.15 0.75
C ALA A 53 -17.72 -16.10 0.37
N GLY A 54 -18.05 -15.90 -0.92
CA GLY A 54 -19.42 -15.82 -1.42
C GLY A 54 -20.17 -14.54 -1.02
N LYS A 55 -19.44 -13.50 -0.59
CA LYS A 55 -20.01 -12.21 -0.16
C LYS A 55 -20.08 -11.17 -1.29
N LEU A 56 -19.27 -11.35 -2.33
CA LEU A 56 -19.24 -10.53 -3.53
C LEU A 56 -19.31 -11.43 -4.76
N GLU A 57 -19.93 -10.95 -5.83
CA GLU A 57 -19.91 -11.63 -7.12
C GLU A 57 -18.64 -11.23 -7.88
N ALA A 58 -17.96 -12.22 -8.44
CA ALA A 58 -16.85 -11.96 -9.35
C ALA A 58 -17.41 -11.33 -10.64
N ARG A 59 -16.65 -10.41 -11.23
CA ARG A 59 -16.93 -9.90 -12.57
C ARG A 59 -15.78 -10.20 -13.51
N ASP A 60 -16.06 -10.16 -14.81
CA ASP A 60 -15.05 -10.40 -15.82
C ASP A 60 -13.94 -9.33 -15.75
N ALA A 61 -12.68 -9.77 -15.87
CA ALA A 61 -11.53 -8.88 -15.73
C ALA A 61 -11.40 -7.93 -16.92
N ASP A 62 -11.76 -8.38 -18.14
CA ASP A 62 -11.71 -7.54 -19.33
C ASP A 62 -12.80 -6.46 -19.25
N GLU A 63 -13.99 -6.79 -18.73
CA GLU A 63 -15.05 -5.81 -18.48
C GLU A 63 -14.62 -4.75 -17.46
N LEU A 64 -13.99 -5.18 -16.34
CA LEU A 64 -13.44 -4.28 -15.33
C LEU A 64 -12.39 -3.32 -15.89
N LEU A 65 -11.47 -3.81 -16.71
CA LEU A 65 -10.39 -3.01 -17.28
C LEU A 65 -10.88 -1.98 -18.31
N ASN A 66 -12.00 -2.25 -18.98
CA ASN A 66 -12.57 -1.33 -19.98
C ASN A 66 -13.42 -0.20 -19.37
N GLU A 67 -13.75 -0.26 -18.08
CA GLU A 67 -14.52 0.77 -17.37
C GLU A 67 -13.66 1.85 -16.68
N LEU A 68 -12.35 1.60 -16.51
CA LEU A 68 -11.38 2.48 -15.85
C LEU A 68 -10.65 3.40 -16.85
#